data_AF-A0A973HM47-F1
#
_entry.id   AF-A0A973HM47-F1
#
_cell.length_a   1.000
_cell.length_b   1.000
_cell.length_c   1.000
_cell.angle_alpha   90.00
_cell.angle_beta   90.00
_cell.angle_gamma   90.00
#
_symmetry.space_group_name_H-M   'P 1'
#
loop_
_entity.id
_entity.type
_entity.pdbx_description
1 polymer ?
#
loop_
_entity_poly.entity_id
_entity_poly.type
_entity_poly.pdbx_seq_one_letter_code
_entity_poly.pdbx_strand_id
1 'polypeptide(L)'
;MSKILLADQWTDYELLDCGNGMKQERWGDVVTVRPDPQVIWPRRSGQQWSNYDAFYERSNEGGGQWDYKRKLPDHWTIKYKDLSFKISPTDFKHTGLFPEQASNWDWLMKTIAESKRPVNVLNLFGYTG
;
A
#
# COMPACT_ATOMS: atom_id res chain seq x y z
N MET A 1 -8.05 21.04 -17.83
CA MET A 1 -7.78 19.60 -17.70
C MET A 1 -7.33 19.34 -16.28
N SER A 2 -7.91 18.35 -15.59
CA SER A 2 -7.44 17.94 -14.26
C SER A 2 -6.06 17.29 -14.39
N LYS A 3 -5.15 17.62 -13.46
CA LYS A 3 -3.82 17.00 -13.40
C LYS A 3 -3.95 15.66 -12.68
N ILE A 4 -3.49 14.58 -13.31
CA ILE A 4 -3.34 13.27 -12.64
C ILE A 4 -2.06 13.33 -11.79
N LEU A 5 -2.17 12.98 -10.51
CA LEU A 5 -1.02 12.80 -9.62
C LEU A 5 -0.67 11.31 -9.59
N LEU A 6 0.62 11.01 -9.70
CA LEU A 6 1.15 9.66 -9.67
C LEU A 6 2.09 9.51 -8.47
N ALA A 7 1.99 8.36 -7.79
CA ALA A 7 2.90 7.93 -6.75
C ALA A 7 3.90 6.91 -7.33
N ASP A 8 4.77 7.36 -8.22
CA ASP A 8 5.66 6.52 -9.03
C ASP A 8 7.13 6.50 -8.55
N GLN A 9 7.43 7.15 -7.42
CA GLN A 9 8.79 7.25 -6.86
C GLN A 9 9.07 6.23 -5.75
N TRP A 10 8.24 5.20 -5.61
CA TRP A 10 8.45 4.14 -4.62
C TRP A 10 9.61 3.22 -5.02
N THR A 11 10.45 2.86 -4.05
CA THR A 11 11.47 1.81 -4.19
C THR A 11 11.08 0.54 -3.44
N ASP A 12 10.50 0.72 -2.25
CA ASP A 12 10.15 -0.35 -1.32
C ASP A 12 8.69 -0.80 -1.45
N TYR A 13 7.93 -0.18 -2.36
CA TYR A 13 6.57 -0.60 -2.70
C TYR A 13 6.41 -0.71 -4.21
N GLU A 14 5.69 -1.72 -4.66
CA GLU A 14 5.37 -1.91 -6.06
C GLU A 14 4.02 -2.62 -6.22
N LEU A 15 3.15 -2.10 -7.08
CA LEU A 15 1.99 -2.84 -7.57
C LEU A 15 2.45 -3.73 -8.73
N LEU A 16 2.61 -5.03 -8.47
CA LEU A 16 3.17 -5.98 -9.43
C LEU A 16 2.17 -6.37 -10.53
N ASP A 17 0.92 -6.66 -10.13
CA ASP A 17 -0.13 -7.12 -11.03
C ASP A 17 -1.51 -6.89 -10.40
N CYS A 18 -2.54 -6.83 -11.22
CA CYS A 18 -3.93 -6.73 -10.77
C CYS A 18 -4.90 -7.30 -11.81
N GLY A 19 -5.92 -7.97 -11.33
CA GLY A 19 -7.02 -8.49 -12.13
C GLY A 19 -7.94 -9.37 -11.29
N ASN A 20 -9.11 -9.69 -11.83
CA ASN A 20 -10.10 -10.57 -11.19
C ASN A 20 -10.47 -10.12 -9.77
N GLY A 21 -10.63 -8.81 -9.51
CA GLY A 21 -10.98 -8.29 -8.18
C GLY A 21 -9.83 -8.26 -7.18
N MET A 22 -8.60 -8.55 -7.60
CA MET A 22 -7.45 -8.72 -6.72
C MET A 22 -6.24 -7.92 -7.20
N LYS A 23 -5.32 -7.64 -6.29
CA LYS A 23 -4.00 -7.07 -6.61
C LYS A 23 -2.88 -7.77 -5.87
N GLN A 24 -1.73 -7.85 -6.54
CA GLN A 24 -0.48 -8.37 -6.02
C GLN A 24 0.48 -7.20 -5.82
N GLU A 25 0.98 -7.04 -4.60
CA GLU A 25 1.83 -5.94 -4.20
C GLU A 25 3.12 -6.47 -3.57
N ARG A 26 4.23 -5.77 -3.78
CA ARG A 26 5.50 -6.00 -3.10
C ARG A 26 5.74 -4.88 -2.11
N TRP A 27 6.15 -5.26 -0.90
CA TRP A 27 6.42 -4.38 0.24
C TRP A 27 7.80 -4.76 0.81
N GLY A 28 8.86 -4.14 0.29
CA GLY A 28 10.24 -4.59 0.48
C GLY A 28 10.42 -5.99 -0.11
N ASP A 29 10.66 -6.97 0.76
CA ASP A 29 10.83 -8.38 0.40
C ASP A 29 9.56 -9.22 0.60
N VAL A 30 8.45 -8.60 1.03
CA VAL A 30 7.18 -9.30 1.28
C VAL A 30 6.23 -9.08 0.11
N VAL A 31 5.73 -10.15 -0.49
CA VAL A 31 4.71 -10.09 -1.54
C VAL A 31 3.35 -10.46 -0.98
N THR A 32 2.37 -9.57 -1.11
CA THR A 32 0.99 -9.80 -0.66
C THR A 32 0.03 -9.85 -1.83
N VAL A 33 -1.04 -10.62 -1.67
CA VAL A 33 -2.18 -10.64 -2.59
C VAL A 33 -3.44 -10.33 -1.80
N ARG A 34 -4.23 -9.35 -2.26
CA ARG A 34 -5.44 -8.94 -1.54
C ARG A 34 -6.54 -8.41 -2.46
N PRO A 35 -7.81 -8.42 -2.01
CA PRO A 35 -8.92 -7.89 -2.80
C PRO A 35 -8.89 -6.37 -2.97
N ASP A 36 -9.20 -5.91 -4.16
CA ASP A 36 -9.41 -4.50 -4.47
C ASP A 36 -10.68 -4.34 -5.33
N PRO A 37 -11.75 -3.72 -4.81
CA PRO A 37 -13.02 -3.61 -5.53
C PRO A 37 -12.93 -2.73 -6.78
N GLN A 38 -11.87 -1.92 -6.94
CA GLN A 38 -11.67 -1.11 -8.14
C GLN A 38 -11.08 -1.92 -9.30
N VAL A 39 -10.54 -3.11 -9.04
CA VAL A 39 -9.94 -3.98 -10.05
C VAL A 39 -11.02 -4.84 -10.69
N ILE A 40 -11.64 -4.32 -11.75
CA ILE A 40 -12.78 -4.95 -12.44
C ILE A 40 -12.41 -5.68 -13.73
N TRP A 41 -11.15 -5.61 -14.17
CA TRP A 41 -10.66 -6.25 -15.39
C TRP A 41 -10.11 -7.66 -15.11
N PRO A 42 -10.11 -8.53 -16.12
CA PRO A 42 -9.52 -9.85 -15.99
C PRO A 42 -7.99 -9.76 -15.82
N ARG A 43 -7.41 -10.75 -15.14
CA ARG A 43 -5.95 -10.87 -15.04
C ARG A 43 -5.34 -11.21 -16.41
N ARG A 44 -4.31 -10.46 -16.82
CA ARG A 44 -3.67 -10.60 -18.14
C ARG A 44 -3.18 -12.01 -18.45
N SER A 45 -2.60 -12.71 -17.46
CA SER A 45 -2.07 -14.06 -17.65
C SER A 45 -3.13 -15.17 -17.56
N GLY A 46 -4.34 -14.86 -17.03
CA GLY A 46 -5.40 -15.84 -16.78
C GLY A 46 -5.11 -16.88 -15.68
N GLN A 47 -3.87 -16.98 -15.18
CA GLN A 47 -3.47 -17.94 -14.15
C GLN A 47 -3.71 -17.39 -12.74
N GLN A 48 -3.58 -18.20 -11.70
CA GLN A 48 -3.49 -17.72 -10.32
C GLN A 48 -2.05 -17.27 -9.99
N TRP A 49 -1.86 -16.39 -9.01
CA TRP A 49 -0.52 -16.06 -8.53
C TRP A 49 0.02 -17.22 -7.71
N SER A 50 1.25 -17.66 -7.99
CA SER A 50 1.95 -18.66 -7.18
C SER A 50 2.99 -18.03 -6.27
N ASN A 51 3.62 -16.94 -6.72
CA ASN A 51 4.69 -16.23 -6.02
C ASN A 51 4.13 -15.11 -5.12
N TYR A 52 3.68 -15.48 -3.92
CA TYR A 52 3.28 -14.54 -2.88
C TYR A 52 3.63 -15.12 -1.51
N ASP A 53 3.75 -14.25 -0.51
CA ASP A 53 4.04 -14.64 0.88
C ASP A 53 2.77 -14.67 1.75
N ALA A 54 1.83 -13.76 1.49
CA ALA A 54 0.56 -13.69 2.20
C ALA A 54 -0.61 -13.39 1.25
N PHE A 55 -1.74 -14.03 1.49
CA PHE A 55 -2.98 -13.86 0.74
C PHE A 55 -4.11 -13.49 1.67
N TYR A 56 -4.84 -12.42 1.39
CA TYR A 56 -6.02 -12.05 2.18
C TYR A 56 -7.27 -12.72 1.61
N GLU A 57 -7.80 -13.69 2.36
CA GLU A 57 -9.06 -14.36 2.07
C GLU A 57 -10.23 -13.60 2.71
N ARG A 58 -11.22 -13.21 1.90
CA ARG A 58 -12.43 -12.56 2.41
C ARG A 58 -13.40 -13.60 2.97
N SER A 59 -13.98 -13.29 4.12
CA SER A 59 -15.11 -14.05 4.66
C SER A 59 -16.43 -13.53 4.08
N ASN A 60 -17.37 -14.45 3.82
CA ASN A 60 -18.74 -14.12 3.42
C ASN A 60 -19.54 -13.45 4.54
N GLU A 61 -19.11 -13.58 5.79
CA GLU A 61 -19.73 -12.98 6.98
C GLU A 61 -19.18 -11.57 7.28
N GLY A 62 -18.28 -11.06 6.43
CA GLY A 62 -17.57 -9.80 6.65
C GLY A 62 -16.17 -10.01 7.22
N GLY A 63 -15.27 -9.06 6.94
CA GLY A 63 -13.87 -9.19 7.32
C GLY A 63 -13.11 -10.19 6.43
N GLY A 64 -12.23 -10.97 7.03
CA GLY A 64 -11.37 -11.94 6.36
C GLY A 64 -10.14 -12.26 7.19
N GLN A 65 -9.21 -13.00 6.62
CA GLN A 65 -7.98 -13.40 7.27
C GLN A 65 -6.82 -13.47 6.29
N TRP A 66 -5.61 -13.34 6.82
CA TRP A 66 -4.39 -13.58 6.05
C TRP A 66 -4.01 -15.07 6.13
N ASP A 67 -3.88 -15.69 4.97
CA ASP A 67 -3.21 -16.98 4.79
C ASP A 67 -1.73 -16.74 4.42
N TYR A 68 -0.82 -17.38 5.15
CA TYR A 68 0.61 -17.13 5.06
C TYR A 68 1.35 -18.35 4.49
N LYS A 69 2.04 -18.19 3.36
CA LYS A 69 2.90 -19.22 2.76
C LYS A 69 4.25 -19.37 3.46
N ARG A 70 4.65 -18.35 4.21
CA ARG A 70 5.81 -18.37 5.09
C ARG A 70 5.57 -17.53 6.32
N LYS A 71 6.34 -17.78 7.38
CA LYS A 71 6.33 -16.90 8.54
C LYS A 71 6.86 -15.52 8.14
N LEU A 72 6.02 -14.50 8.33
CA LEU A 72 6.41 -13.10 8.21
C LEU A 72 6.90 -12.58 9.57
N PRO A 73 7.74 -11.53 9.57
CA PRO A 73 7.98 -10.79 10.80
C PRO A 73 6.69 -10.09 11.25
N ASP A 74 6.54 -9.84 12.56
CA ASP A 74 5.36 -9.16 13.12
C ASP A 74 5.15 -7.77 12.50
N HIS A 75 6.24 -7.14 12.06
CA HIS A 75 6.26 -5.91 11.28
C HIS A 75 7.58 -5.80 10.51
N TRP A 76 7.59 -4.97 9.47
CA TRP A 76 8.81 -4.55 8.80
C TRP A 76 8.75 -3.07 8.43
N THR A 77 9.90 -2.53 8.02
CA THR A 77 10.01 -1.13 7.63
C THR A 77 10.10 -1.01 6.12
N ILE A 78 9.35 -0.07 5.55
CA ILE A 78 9.47 0.37 4.16
C ILE A 78 9.81 1.85 4.13
N LYS A 79 10.50 2.28 3.07
CA LYS A 79 10.92 3.66 2.89
C LYS A 79 10.28 4.32 1.68
N TYR A 80 10.04 5.61 1.82
CA TYR A 80 9.75 6.51 0.71
C TYR A 80 10.58 7.77 0.88
N LYS A 81 11.64 7.92 0.09
CA LYS A 81 12.61 9.02 0.25
C LYS A 81 13.12 9.07 1.70
N ASP A 82 12.93 10.19 2.39
CA ASP A 82 13.36 10.40 3.77
C ASP A 82 12.36 9.87 4.82
N LEU A 83 11.22 9.33 4.39
CA LEU A 83 10.19 8.76 5.26
C LEU A 83 10.42 7.26 5.47
N SER A 84 10.20 6.81 6.71
CA SER A 84 10.26 5.39 7.09
C SER A 84 8.94 5.00 7.78
N PHE A 85 8.32 3.92 7.29
CA PHE A 85 7.03 3.45 7.78
C PHE A 85 7.16 2.04 8.35
N LYS A 86 6.60 1.83 9.54
CA LYS A 86 6.40 0.49 10.10
C LYS A 86 5.08 -0.06 9.56
N ILE A 87 5.13 -1.18 8.86
CA ILE A 87 3.96 -1.85 8.29
C ILE A 87 3.85 -3.29 8.77
N SER A 88 2.63 -3.80 8.76
CA SER A 88 2.30 -5.19 9.07
C SER A 88 0.94 -5.54 8.46
N PRO A 89 0.68 -6.82 8.11
CA PRO A 89 -0.67 -7.28 7.87
C PRO A 89 -1.51 -6.96 9.12
N THR A 90 -2.72 -6.43 8.92
CA THR A 90 -3.66 -6.22 10.02
C THR A 90 -4.76 -7.27 9.97
N ASP A 91 -5.68 -7.25 10.94
CA ASP A 91 -6.90 -8.08 10.91
C ASP A 91 -7.81 -7.71 9.71
N PHE A 92 -7.54 -6.57 9.07
CA PHE A 92 -8.15 -6.17 7.81
C PHE A 92 -7.15 -6.33 6.66
N LYS A 93 -7.64 -6.24 5.42
CA LYS A 93 -6.82 -6.41 4.21
C LYS A 93 -5.69 -5.39 3.99
N HIS A 94 -5.47 -4.42 4.87
CA HIS A 94 -4.48 -3.36 4.67
C HIS A 94 -3.19 -3.64 5.43
N THR A 95 -2.09 -3.02 5.00
CA THR A 95 -0.75 -3.19 5.59
C THR A 95 -0.35 -2.06 6.54
N GLY A 96 -1.25 -1.10 6.81
CA GLY A 96 -0.92 0.07 7.63
C GLY A 96 -0.41 1.28 6.82
N LEU A 97 -0.39 1.22 5.49
CA LEU A 97 -0.01 2.35 4.64
C LEU A 97 -0.82 2.44 3.34
N PHE A 98 -1.08 3.67 2.89
CA PHE A 98 -1.70 3.99 1.60
C PHE A 98 -0.64 4.60 0.66
N PRO A 99 0.08 3.78 -0.13
CA PRO A 99 1.25 4.22 -0.89
C PRO A 99 0.90 5.25 -1.98
N GLU A 100 -0.35 5.29 -2.44
CA GLU A 100 -0.85 6.30 -3.36
C GLU A 100 -0.83 7.72 -2.78
N GLN A 101 -0.79 7.88 -1.45
CA GLN A 101 -0.70 9.20 -0.80
C GLN A 101 0.69 9.85 -0.93
N ALA A 102 1.68 9.13 -1.46
CA ALA A 102 3.04 9.63 -1.59
C ALA A 102 3.15 10.93 -2.40
N SER A 103 2.29 11.13 -3.41
CA SER A 103 2.23 12.40 -4.15
C SER A 103 1.78 13.57 -3.27
N ASN A 104 0.91 13.32 -2.29
CA ASN A 104 0.45 14.33 -1.33
C ASN A 104 1.54 14.65 -0.30
N TRP A 105 2.28 13.62 0.16
CA TRP A 105 3.43 13.83 1.04
C TRP A 105 4.53 14.64 0.35
N ASP A 106 4.82 14.36 -0.92
CA ASP A 106 5.77 15.15 -1.72
C ASP A 106 5.37 16.62 -1.80
N TRP A 107 4.09 16.88 -2.06
CA TRP A 107 3.56 18.23 -2.08
C TRP A 107 3.67 18.91 -0.71
N LEU A 108 3.33 18.20 0.37
CA LEU A 108 3.39 18.72 1.73
C LEU A 108 4.83 19.04 2.16
N MET A 109 5.76 18.11 1.96
CA MET A 109 7.18 18.29 2.28
C MET A 109 7.79 19.48 1.53
N LYS A 110 7.51 19.58 0.22
CA LYS A 110 7.95 20.71 -0.60
C LYS A 110 7.38 22.03 -0.08
N THR A 111 6.06 22.07 0.17
CA THR A 111 5.36 23.28 0.62
C THR A 111 5.90 23.77 1.97
N ILE A 112 6.14 22.86 2.91
CA ILE A 112 6.71 23.19 4.22
C ILE A 112 8.13 23.73 4.07
N ALA A 113 8.98 23.06 3.29
CA ALA A 113 10.36 23.49 3.05
C ALA A 113 10.44 24.88 2.40
N GLU A 114 9.54 25.20 1.48
CA GLU A 114 9.50 26.49 0.77
C GLU A 114 8.90 27.63 1.60
N SER A 115 8.17 27.34 2.70
CA SER A 115 7.43 28.33 3.47
C SER A 115 8.30 29.36 4.20
N LYS A 116 9.58 29.04 4.46
CA LYS A 116 10.56 29.89 5.17
C LYS A 116 10.07 30.47 6.51
N ARG A 117 9.09 29.83 7.14
CA ARG A 117 8.52 30.20 8.44
C ARG A 117 8.09 28.95 9.21
N PRO A 118 7.89 29.01 10.53
CA PRO A 118 7.24 27.93 11.26
C PRO A 118 5.84 27.62 10.68
N VAL A 119 5.57 26.33 10.45
CA VAL A 119 4.30 25.83 9.93
C VAL A 119 3.64 24.95 10.98
N ASN A 120 2.35 25.20 11.25
CA ASN A 120 1.51 24.31 12.04
C ASN A 120 0.71 23.43 11.08
N VAL A 121 0.72 22.11 11.29
CA VAL A 121 0.02 21.13 10.46
C VAL A 121 -1.02 20.42 11.30
N LEU A 122 -2.25 20.34 10.78
CA LEU A 122 -3.33 19.55 11.35
C LEU A 122 -3.62 18.38 10.40
N ASN A 123 -3.39 17.15 10.88
CA ASN A 123 -3.67 15.93 10.13
C ASN A 123 -4.93 15.25 10.72
N LEU A 124 -6.08 15.49 10.09
CA LEU A 124 -7.33 14.85 10.47
C LEU A 124 -7.45 13.50 9.76
N PHE A 125 -7.88 12.46 10.50
CA PHE A 125 -7.96 11.09 10.00
C PHE A 125 -6.60 10.55 9.53
N GLY A 126 -5.51 10.93 10.21
CA GLY A 126 -4.13 10.57 9.86
C GLY A 126 -3.78 9.08 9.92
N TYR A 127 -4.65 8.24 10.50
CA TYR A 127 -4.41 6.80 10.54
C TYR A 127 -3.06 6.44 11.19
N THR A 128 -2.06 6.00 10.42
CA THR A 128 -0.72 5.62 10.89
C THR A 128 0.31 6.74 10.84
N GLY A 129 -0.04 7.95 10.37
CA GLY A 129 0.84 9.13 10.40
C GLY A 129 0.50 10.20 9.38
#